data_AF-A0A671K4W2-F1
#
_entry.id   AF-A0A671K4W2-F1
#
_cell.length_a   1.000
_cell.length_b   1.000
_cell.length_c   1.000
_cell.angle_alpha   90.00
_cell.angle_beta   90.00
_cell.angle_gamma   90.00
#
_symmetry.space_group_name_H-M   'P 1'
#
loop_
_entity.id
_entity.type
_entity.pdbx_description
1 polymer ?
#
loop_
_entity_poly.entity_id
_entity_poly.type
_entity_poly.pdbx_seq_one_letter_code
_entity_poly.pdbx_strand_id
1 'polypeptide(L)'
;LTNPRKKMLFICLFTFESHMGDDAWKCPHCKQMQQGMVKMSLWTLPDILILHLKRFRQVGKRRNKLSTLVRVPISGLDMTPHVVKRSQNTDFLYDLYAVCNHHGGMHGGHYTAYCRNSVDGHWYSYDDSSVEIVPEEELCTRGAYILFYQRRNVIPPWSANSSSPVFHNEPSMEERGESTHPVCSRRCK
;
A
#
# COMPACT_ATOMS: atom_id res chain seq x y z
N LEU A 1 10.40 25.15 -2.50
CA LEU A 1 10.98 24.05 -1.69
C LEU A 1 9.92 22.97 -1.49
N THR A 2 9.60 22.19 -2.52
CA THR A 2 8.62 21.10 -2.45
C THR A 2 9.36 19.79 -2.21
N ASN A 3 9.13 19.15 -1.06
CA ASN A 3 9.79 17.92 -0.65
C ASN A 3 9.39 16.74 -1.59
N PRO A 4 10.33 16.10 -2.31
CA PRO A 4 10.02 15.10 -3.35
C PRO A 4 9.68 13.68 -2.82
N ARG A 5 9.41 13.50 -1.52
CA ARG A 5 9.31 12.16 -0.90
C ARG A 5 7.91 11.53 -0.83
N LYS A 6 6.85 12.16 -1.33
CA LYS A 6 5.53 11.52 -1.40
C LYS A 6 5.31 10.88 -2.78
N LYS A 7 5.98 9.76 -3.04
CA LYS A 7 5.70 8.95 -4.23
C LYS A 7 4.40 8.18 -4.00
N MET A 8 3.31 8.71 -4.52
CA MET A 8 2.03 8.00 -4.56
C MET A 8 2.13 6.92 -5.64
N LEU A 9 2.27 5.66 -5.22
CA LEU A 9 2.35 4.54 -6.16
C LEU A 9 0.93 4.02 -6.39
N PHE A 10 0.40 4.23 -7.59
CA PHE A 10 -0.78 3.52 -8.08
C PHE A 10 -0.36 2.08 -8.36
N ILE A 11 -0.66 1.18 -7.45
CA ILE A 11 -0.47 -0.24 -7.69
C ILE A 11 -1.80 -0.75 -8.23
N CYS A 12 -1.89 -0.84 -9.56
CA CYS A 12 -2.87 -1.72 -10.19
C CYS A 12 -2.47 -3.14 -9.76
N LEU A 13 -3.15 -3.68 -8.75
CA LEU A 13 -2.77 -4.94 -8.12
C LEU A 13 -2.97 -6.07 -9.11
N PHE A 14 -1.92 -6.33 -9.88
CA PHE A 14 -1.64 -7.60 -10.52
C PHE A 14 -0.13 -7.75 -10.45
N THR A 15 0.37 -8.55 -9.49
CA THR A 15 1.51 -9.41 -9.82
C THR A 15 1.01 -10.34 -10.91
N PHE A 16 1.07 -9.85 -12.15
CA PHE A 16 0.65 -10.57 -13.32
C PHE A 16 1.83 -11.45 -13.73
N GLU A 17 1.72 -12.75 -13.51
CA GLU A 17 2.47 -13.70 -14.32
C GLU A 17 1.61 -13.95 -15.55
N SER A 18 2.08 -13.47 -16.70
CA SER A 18 1.41 -13.70 -17.95
C SER A 18 2.35 -14.27 -18.99
N HIS A 19 1.82 -15.24 -19.71
CA HIS A 19 2.41 -15.71 -20.94
C HIS A 19 2.36 -14.56 -21.95
N MET A 20 3.51 -14.22 -22.52
CA MET A 20 3.58 -13.31 -23.65
C MET A 20 2.79 -13.94 -24.80
N GLY A 21 1.70 -13.33 -25.25
CA GLY A 21 0.90 -13.81 -26.37
C GLY A 21 1.63 -13.63 -27.71
N ASP A 22 1.03 -12.90 -28.65
CA ASP A 22 1.70 -12.52 -29.92
C ASP A 22 2.90 -11.57 -29.72
N ASP A 23 3.06 -11.01 -28.52
CA ASP A 23 4.18 -10.15 -28.11
C ASP A 23 5.40 -10.96 -27.62
N ALA A 24 5.83 -11.96 -28.39
CA ALA A 24 6.98 -12.78 -28.02
C ALA A 24 8.25 -11.91 -27.87
N TRP A 25 9.01 -12.11 -26.79
CA TRP A 25 10.21 -11.34 -26.53
C TRP A 25 11.34 -11.76 -27.46
N LYS A 26 11.93 -10.82 -28.19
CA LYS A 26 13.11 -11.10 -29.01
C LYS A 26 14.34 -11.16 -28.13
N CYS A 27 14.88 -12.35 -27.97
CA CYS A 27 16.08 -12.55 -27.17
C CYS A 27 17.30 -11.87 -27.81
N PRO A 28 18.05 -11.02 -27.09
CA PRO A 28 19.20 -10.32 -27.63
C PRO A 28 20.38 -11.26 -27.93
N HIS A 29 20.41 -12.45 -27.33
CA HIS A 29 21.47 -13.46 -27.55
C HIS A 29 21.15 -14.37 -28.75
N CYS A 30 20.00 -15.06 -28.75
CA CYS A 30 19.66 -15.99 -29.85
C CYS A 30 19.00 -15.31 -31.05
N LYS A 31 18.65 -14.01 -30.95
CA LYS A 31 17.98 -13.20 -31.99
C LYS A 31 16.64 -13.74 -32.49
N GLN A 32 16.07 -14.74 -31.82
CA GLN A 32 14.78 -15.35 -32.13
C GLN A 32 13.69 -14.87 -31.17
N MET A 33 12.43 -14.95 -31.62
CA MET A 33 11.26 -14.69 -30.80
C MET A 33 11.09 -15.83 -29.79
N GLN A 34 11.00 -15.48 -28.51
CA GLN A 34 10.86 -16.44 -27.42
C GLN A 34 9.54 -16.17 -26.71
N GLN A 35 8.80 -17.24 -26.46
CA GLN A 35 7.67 -17.25 -25.53
C GLN A 35 8.25 -17.13 -24.11
N GLY A 36 7.90 -16.06 -23.41
CA GLY A 36 8.43 -15.74 -22.09
C GLY A 36 7.33 -15.48 -21.08
N MET A 37 7.70 -15.59 -19.79
CA MET A 37 6.86 -15.15 -18.68
C MET A 37 7.32 -13.76 -18.25
N VAL A 38 6.43 -12.78 -18.32
CA VAL A 38 6.69 -11.45 -17.74
C VAL A 38 6.30 -11.51 -16.27
N LYS A 39 7.25 -11.17 -15.39
CA LYS A 39 7.01 -11.03 -13.96
C LYS A 39 7.28 -9.59 -13.53
N MET A 40 6.24 -8.90 -13.09
CA MET A 40 6.37 -7.58 -12.49
C MET A 40 6.53 -7.72 -10.97
N SER A 41 7.59 -7.13 -10.41
CA SER A 41 7.86 -7.12 -8.97
C SER A 41 7.99 -5.69 -8.46
N LEU A 42 7.60 -5.44 -7.22
CA LEU A 42 7.69 -4.10 -6.61
C LEU A 42 9.07 -3.91 -5.97
N TRP A 43 9.72 -2.80 -6.25
CA TRP A 43 11.07 -2.52 -5.73
C TRP A 43 11.05 -1.82 -4.37
N THR A 44 10.06 -0.95 -4.18
CA THR A 44 9.80 -0.18 -2.97
C THR A 44 8.30 0.06 -2.86
N LEU A 45 7.77 0.14 -1.64
CA LEU A 45 6.38 0.49 -1.39
C LEU A 45 6.23 1.87 -0.73
N PRO A 46 5.16 2.61 -1.05
CA PRO A 46 4.90 3.93 -0.48
C PRO A 46 4.27 3.84 0.91
N ASP A 47 4.32 4.90 1.71
CA ASP A 47 3.59 4.94 2.99
C ASP A 47 2.07 5.01 2.80
N ILE A 48 1.63 5.58 1.66
CA ILE A 48 0.23 5.59 1.22
C ILE A 48 0.13 4.76 -0.06
N LEU A 49 -0.55 3.63 0.06
CA LEU A 49 -0.77 2.68 -1.02
C LEU A 49 -2.17 2.90 -1.61
N ILE A 50 -2.23 3.15 -2.91
CA ILE A 50 -3.49 3.27 -3.65
C ILE A 50 -3.66 2.07 -4.56
N LEU A 51 -4.73 1.32 -4.34
CA LEU A 51 -5.09 0.16 -5.15
C LEU A 51 -6.29 0.49 -6.02
N HIS A 52 -6.10 0.46 -7.34
CA HIS A 52 -7.17 0.64 -8.31
C HIS A 52 -7.69 -0.71 -8.78
N LEU A 53 -8.99 -0.96 -8.59
CA LEU A 53 -9.66 -2.15 -9.10
C LEU A 53 -10.05 -1.91 -10.57
N LYS A 54 -9.38 -2.60 -11.50
CA LYS A 54 -9.60 -2.49 -12.95
C LYS A 54 -10.94 -3.12 -13.37
N ARG A 55 -12.04 -2.44 -13.05
CA ARG A 55 -13.41 -2.94 -13.26
C ARG A 55 -13.97 -2.68 -14.65
N PHE A 56 -13.45 -1.71 -15.39
CA PHE A 56 -13.94 -1.41 -16.73
C PHE A 56 -13.16 -2.18 -17.79
N ARG A 57 -13.90 -2.86 -18.67
CA ARG A 57 -13.35 -3.54 -19.82
C ARG A 57 -14.14 -3.18 -21.07
N GLN A 58 -13.43 -2.81 -22.11
CA GLN A 58 -13.99 -2.58 -23.44
C GLN A 58 -13.44 -3.61 -24.41
N VAL A 59 -14.33 -4.31 -25.13
CA VAL A 59 -13.98 -5.26 -26.19
C VAL A 59 -14.82 -4.91 -27.41
N GLY A 60 -14.18 -4.37 -28.45
CA GLY A 60 -14.86 -3.77 -29.58
C GLY A 60 -15.81 -2.65 -29.14
N LYS A 61 -17.09 -2.75 -29.51
CA LYS A 61 -18.16 -1.83 -29.08
C LYS A 61 -18.75 -2.16 -27.70
N ARG A 62 -18.54 -3.37 -27.17
CA ARG A 62 -19.08 -3.81 -25.88
C ARG A 62 -18.26 -3.22 -24.74
N ARG A 63 -18.93 -2.66 -23.75
CA ARG A 63 -18.35 -2.01 -22.56
C ARG A 63 -19.01 -2.60 -21.34
N ASN A 64 -18.22 -3.21 -20.46
CA ASN A 64 -18.73 -3.86 -19.26
C ASN A 64 -18.02 -3.32 -18.03
N LYS A 65 -18.78 -3.14 -16.94
CA LYS A 65 -18.25 -2.92 -15.60
C LYS A 65 -18.34 -4.22 -14.82
N LEU A 66 -17.23 -4.66 -14.26
CA LEU A 66 -17.16 -5.82 -13.37
C LEU A 66 -17.69 -5.42 -11.98
N SER A 67 -18.83 -5.99 -11.58
CA SER A 67 -19.49 -5.78 -10.28
C SER A 67 -19.17 -6.87 -9.26
N THR A 68 -18.13 -7.68 -9.51
CA THR A 68 -17.68 -8.72 -8.58
C THR A 68 -17.31 -8.10 -7.23
N LEU A 69 -17.79 -8.70 -6.14
CA LEU A 69 -17.37 -8.31 -4.80
C LEU A 69 -15.90 -8.69 -4.60
N VAL A 70 -15.07 -7.72 -4.22
CA VAL A 70 -13.67 -7.96 -3.87
C VAL A 70 -13.55 -7.78 -2.37
N ARG A 71 -13.33 -8.88 -1.65
CA ARG A 71 -13.06 -8.83 -0.21
C ARG A 71 -11.62 -8.38 -0.02
N VAL A 72 -11.42 -7.36 0.81
CA VAL A 72 -10.10 -6.82 1.12
C VAL A 72 -9.90 -6.75 2.63
N PRO A 73 -8.68 -6.96 3.14
CA PRO A 73 -8.40 -6.82 4.56
C PRO A 73 -8.54 -5.34 4.95
N ILE A 74 -9.40 -5.04 5.92
CA ILE A 74 -9.52 -3.68 6.46
C ILE A 74 -8.27 -3.32 7.26
N SER A 75 -7.67 -4.29 7.95
CA SER A 75 -6.43 -4.13 8.67
C SER A 75 -5.43 -5.24 8.32
N GLY A 76 -4.14 -4.91 8.35
CA GLY A 76 -3.06 -5.89 8.22
C GLY A 76 -2.89 -6.46 6.81
N LEU A 77 -3.11 -5.66 5.77
CA LEU A 77 -2.72 -6.04 4.40
C LEU A 77 -1.20 -6.19 4.33
N ASP A 78 -0.71 -7.42 4.23
CA ASP A 78 0.71 -7.72 4.10
C ASP A 78 1.16 -7.67 2.64
N MET A 79 1.92 -6.62 2.31
CA MET A 79 2.50 -6.43 0.98
C MET A 79 3.95 -6.92 0.89
N THR A 80 4.53 -7.41 1.98
CA THR A 80 5.93 -7.87 2.06
C THR A 80 6.27 -8.93 1.02
N PRO A 81 5.41 -9.94 0.73
CA PRO A 81 5.71 -10.97 -0.27
C PRO A 81 5.82 -10.45 -1.71
N HIS A 82 5.29 -9.26 -1.98
CA HIS A 82 5.25 -8.68 -3.33
C HIS A 82 6.44 -7.74 -3.62
N VAL A 83 7.28 -7.50 -2.63
CA VAL A 83 8.49 -6.68 -2.76
C VAL A 83 9.69 -7.58 -3.05
N VAL A 84 10.57 -7.14 -3.93
CA VAL A 84 11.85 -7.83 -4.16
C VAL A 84 12.60 -7.94 -2.83
N LYS A 85 12.89 -9.17 -2.39
CA LYS A 85 13.61 -9.43 -1.14
C LYS A 85 14.95 -8.70 -1.16
N ARG A 86 15.09 -7.73 -0.26
CA ARG A 86 16.36 -7.08 0.07
C ARG A 86 16.83 -7.60 1.42
N SER A 87 18.10 -7.43 1.74
CA SER A 87 18.72 -7.89 3.00
C SER A 87 18.10 -7.28 4.27
N GLN A 88 17.13 -6.37 4.15
CA GLN A 88 16.43 -5.76 5.28
C GLN A 88 15.06 -6.42 5.47
N ASN A 89 14.84 -6.92 6.68
CA ASN A 89 13.58 -7.51 7.13
C ASN A 89 12.58 -6.39 7.43
N THR A 90 12.01 -5.77 6.39
CA THR A 90 11.04 -4.68 6.54
C THR A 90 9.62 -5.17 6.32
N ASP A 91 8.78 -5.09 7.34
CA ASP A 91 7.37 -5.42 7.23
C ASP A 91 6.61 -4.29 6.51
N PHE A 92 5.80 -4.69 5.52
CA PHE A 92 4.97 -3.80 4.72
C PHE A 92 3.49 -4.07 5.01
N LEU A 93 3.10 -3.81 6.25
CA LEU A 93 1.72 -3.90 6.73
C LEU A 93 0.96 -2.60 6.51
N TYR A 94 -0.23 -2.71 5.93
CA TYR A 94 -1.12 -1.58 5.67
C TYR A 94 -2.51 -1.77 6.27
N ASP A 95 -3.11 -0.66 6.66
CA ASP A 95 -4.51 -0.57 7.10
C ASP A 95 -5.31 0.31 6.13
N LEU A 96 -6.51 -0.14 5.79
CA LEU A 96 -7.45 0.59 4.95
C LEU A 96 -7.92 1.81 5.73
N TYR A 97 -7.92 2.98 5.10
CA TYR A 97 -8.47 4.20 5.70
C TYR A 97 -9.49 4.91 4.79
N ALA A 98 -9.55 4.58 3.51
CA ALA A 98 -10.64 5.01 2.64
C ALA A 98 -10.96 4.03 1.50
N VAL A 99 -12.23 4.02 1.11
CA VAL A 99 -12.77 3.31 -0.06
C VAL A 99 -13.51 4.31 -0.92
N CYS A 100 -13.08 4.49 -2.15
CA CYS A 100 -13.85 5.21 -3.17
C CYS A 100 -14.72 4.18 -3.90
N ASN A 101 -16.03 4.33 -3.75
CA ASN A 101 -17.02 3.53 -4.44
C ASN A 101 -17.44 4.24 -5.74
N HIS A 102 -17.65 3.46 -6.79
CA HIS A 102 -18.25 3.95 -8.03
C HIS A 102 -19.54 3.18 -8.32
N HIS A 103 -20.61 3.91 -8.57
CA HIS A 103 -21.92 3.41 -8.97
C HIS A 103 -22.19 3.76 -10.43
N GLY A 104 -23.01 3.00 -11.15
CA GLY A 104 -23.26 3.25 -12.58
C GLY A 104 -22.16 2.72 -13.53
N GLY A 105 -22.14 3.21 -14.76
CA GLY A 105 -21.40 2.66 -15.90
C GLY A 105 -20.21 3.50 -16.36
N MET A 106 -19.61 3.14 -17.50
CA MET A 106 -18.38 3.78 -17.98
C MET A 106 -18.56 5.22 -18.50
N HIS A 107 -19.78 5.61 -18.89
CA HIS A 107 -20.09 6.94 -19.43
C HIS A 107 -20.70 7.89 -18.42
N GLY A 108 -20.89 7.44 -17.19
CA GLY A 108 -21.66 8.17 -16.21
C GLY A 108 -21.92 7.28 -15.02
N GLY A 109 -21.77 7.88 -13.85
CA GLY A 109 -21.88 7.19 -12.59
C GLY A 109 -21.80 8.18 -11.45
N HIS A 110 -21.82 7.62 -10.25
CA HIS A 110 -21.80 8.38 -9.01
C HIS A 110 -20.69 7.87 -8.12
N TYR A 111 -19.92 8.78 -7.54
CA TYR A 111 -18.82 8.42 -6.64
C TYR A 111 -19.19 8.75 -5.22
N THR A 112 -18.98 7.79 -4.33
CA THR A 112 -19.16 7.96 -2.87
C THR A 112 -17.89 7.49 -2.18
N ALA A 113 -17.66 7.92 -0.95
CA ALA A 113 -16.47 7.55 -0.20
C ALA A 113 -16.81 7.00 1.18
N TYR A 114 -16.19 5.89 1.56
CA TYR A 114 -16.12 5.48 2.96
C TYR A 114 -14.75 5.88 3.50
N CYS A 115 -14.71 6.65 4.58
CA CYS A 115 -13.45 7.10 5.18
C CYS A 115 -13.46 6.83 6.69
N ARG A 116 -12.33 6.36 7.21
CA ARG A 116 -12.11 6.24 8.64
C ARG A 116 -11.73 7.61 9.21
N ASN A 117 -12.49 8.09 10.18
CA ASN A 117 -12.13 9.28 10.93
C ASN A 117 -10.98 8.94 11.88
N SER A 118 -9.87 9.68 11.80
CA SER A 118 -8.71 9.45 12.65
C SER A 118 -8.90 9.87 14.11
N VAL A 119 -9.93 10.67 14.41
CA VAL A 119 -10.18 11.18 15.76
C VAL A 119 -10.93 10.17 16.63
N ASP A 120 -12.02 9.62 16.11
CA ASP A 120 -12.90 8.69 16.84
C ASP A 120 -12.74 7.22 16.39
N GLY A 121 -12.05 6.98 15.28
CA GLY A 121 -11.82 5.65 14.72
C GLY A 121 -12.99 5.06 13.96
N HIS A 122 -14.13 5.73 13.87
CA HIS A 122 -15.33 5.27 13.16
C HIS A 122 -15.21 5.47 11.66
N TRP A 123 -16.02 4.71 10.92
CA TRP A 123 -16.16 4.83 9.48
C TRP A 123 -17.40 5.64 9.13
N TYR A 124 -17.26 6.48 8.11
CA TYR A 124 -18.33 7.32 7.62
C TYR A 124 -18.47 7.17 6.10
N SER A 125 -19.71 7.07 5.64
CA SER A 125 -20.08 7.28 4.24
C SER A 125 -20.24 8.76 3.96
N TYR A 126 -19.63 9.21 2.87
CA TYR A 126 -19.77 10.53 2.29
C TYR A 126 -20.40 10.37 0.92
N ASP A 127 -21.62 10.87 0.80
CA ASP A 127 -22.41 10.89 -0.43
C ASP A 127 -22.88 12.33 -0.67
N ASP A 128 -22.11 13.06 -1.49
CA ASP A 128 -22.25 14.50 -1.73
C ASP A 128 -22.34 15.31 -0.43
N SER A 129 -23.54 15.80 -0.07
CA SER A 129 -23.78 16.59 1.13
C SER A 129 -24.15 15.76 2.37
N SER A 130 -24.30 14.44 2.21
CA SER A 130 -24.76 13.53 3.26
C SER A 130 -23.60 12.78 3.88
N VAL A 131 -23.62 12.66 5.21
CA VAL A 131 -22.63 11.93 5.99
C VAL A 131 -23.34 10.98 6.95
N GLU A 132 -23.00 9.70 6.89
CA GLU A 132 -23.62 8.64 7.70
C GLU A 132 -22.54 7.73 8.30
N ILE A 133 -22.77 7.19 9.49
CA ILE A 133 -21.88 6.19 10.09
C ILE A 133 -22.05 4.86 9.35
N VAL A 134 -20.95 4.16 9.07
CA VAL A 134 -20.94 2.85 8.42
C VAL A 134 -20.21 1.85 9.30
N PRO A 135 -20.76 0.65 9.54
CA PRO A 135 -20.04 -0.38 10.28
C PRO A 135 -18.96 -1.04 9.42
N GLU A 136 -17.90 -1.54 10.05
CA GLU A 136 -16.70 -2.02 9.36
C GLU A 136 -16.99 -3.20 8.39
N GLU A 137 -17.94 -4.05 8.75
CA GLU A 137 -18.41 -5.19 7.95
C GLU A 137 -19.03 -4.80 6.59
N GLU A 138 -19.48 -3.56 6.44
CA GLU A 138 -20.12 -3.05 5.22
C GLU A 138 -19.13 -2.36 4.26
N LEU A 139 -17.85 -2.21 4.66
CA LEU A 139 -16.86 -1.50 3.85
C LEU A 139 -16.49 -2.24 2.55
N CYS A 140 -16.61 -3.57 2.54
CA CYS A 140 -16.41 -4.36 1.34
C CYS A 140 -17.66 -4.33 0.45
N THR A 141 -17.69 -3.41 -0.50
CA THR A 141 -18.83 -3.27 -1.45
C THR A 141 -18.50 -3.78 -2.85
N ARG A 142 -19.53 -4.07 -3.64
CA ARG A 142 -19.40 -4.30 -5.09
C ARG A 142 -19.01 -3.02 -5.86
N GLY A 143 -19.25 -1.86 -5.26
CA GLY A 143 -18.95 -0.53 -5.81
C GLY A 143 -17.49 -0.11 -5.60
N ALA A 144 -16.77 -0.71 -4.66
CA ALA A 144 -15.39 -0.37 -4.32
C ALA A 144 -14.52 -0.31 -5.59
N TYR A 145 -13.91 0.83 -5.86
CA TYR A 145 -13.21 1.13 -7.12
C TYR A 145 -11.75 1.52 -6.88
N ILE A 146 -11.50 2.38 -5.90
CA ILE A 146 -10.15 2.74 -5.45
C ILE A 146 -10.09 2.53 -3.93
N LEU A 147 -9.05 1.84 -3.47
CA LEU A 147 -8.80 1.58 -2.06
C LEU A 147 -7.56 2.34 -1.62
N PHE A 148 -7.64 2.96 -0.46
CA PHE A 148 -6.56 3.74 0.13
C PHE A 148 -6.09 3.09 1.43
N TYR A 149 -4.82 2.73 1.42
CA TYR A 149 -4.14 2.02 2.48
C TYR A 149 -3.00 2.88 3.03
N GLN A 150 -2.83 2.86 4.35
CA GLN A 150 -1.75 3.55 5.05
C GLN A 150 -0.87 2.52 5.75
N ARG A 151 0.45 2.71 5.66
CA ARG A 151 1.42 1.84 6.34
C ARG A 151 1.32 2.01 7.86
N ARG A 152 1.20 0.90 8.60
CA ARG A 152 0.88 0.89 10.05
C ARG A 152 1.92 1.58 10.95
N ASN A 153 3.17 1.66 10.51
CA ASN A 153 4.27 2.29 11.26
C ASN A 153 4.66 3.69 10.73
N VAL A 154 3.78 4.31 9.95
CA VAL A 154 3.97 5.67 9.46
C VAL A 154 2.79 6.50 9.93
N ILE A 155 3.06 7.40 10.87
CA ILE A 155 2.10 8.40 11.33
C ILE A 155 2.21 9.58 10.35
N PRO A 156 1.25 9.77 9.42
CA PRO A 156 1.30 10.91 8.53
C PRO A 156 1.08 12.19 9.35
N PRO A 157 1.68 13.32 8.94
CA PRO A 157 1.61 14.56 9.71
C PRO A 157 0.17 15.06 9.98
N TRP A 158 -0.77 14.68 9.13
CA TRP A 158 -2.18 15.06 9.21
C TRP A 158 -3.03 14.14 10.11
N SER A 159 -2.49 13.00 10.56
CA SER A 159 -3.22 12.15 11.50
C SER A 159 -3.30 12.82 12.87
N ALA A 160 -4.43 12.70 13.57
CA ALA A 160 -4.57 13.22 14.93
C ALA A 160 -3.48 12.68 15.90
N ASN A 161 -2.97 11.47 15.62
CA ASN A 161 -1.87 10.83 16.33
C ASN A 161 -0.48 11.44 16.08
N SER A 162 -0.32 12.36 15.10
CA SER A 162 0.95 13.05 14.85
C SER A 162 1.37 13.98 16.00
N SER A 163 0.42 14.33 16.88
CA SER A 163 0.59 15.22 18.03
C SER A 163 1.12 14.52 19.28
N SER A 164 1.24 13.18 19.29
CA SER A 164 1.72 12.45 20.46
C SER A 164 3.23 12.28 20.41
N PRO A 165 4.02 12.86 21.34
CA PRO A 165 5.44 12.58 21.41
C PRO A 165 5.61 11.09 21.73
N VAL A 166 6.19 10.35 20.80
CA VAL A 166 6.69 9.00 21.05
C VAL A 166 7.84 9.15 22.05
N PHE A 167 7.58 8.90 23.33
CA PHE A 167 8.63 8.78 24.33
C PHE A 167 9.46 7.54 24.00
N HIS A 168 10.54 7.73 23.27
CA HIS A 168 11.65 6.79 23.30
C HIS A 168 12.28 6.90 24.69
N ASN A 169 12.14 5.84 25.50
CA ASN A 169 12.94 5.69 26.71
C ASN A 169 14.40 5.50 26.30
N GLU A 170 15.18 6.58 26.37
CA GLU A 170 16.65 6.52 26.47
C GLU A 170 17.02 5.98 27.86
N PRO A 171 17.89 4.96 27.98
CA PRO A 171 18.39 4.54 29.27
C PRO A 171 19.36 5.58 29.83
N SER A 172 19.08 6.05 31.03
CA SER A 172 19.88 7.00 31.79
C SER A 172 21.32 6.50 32.00
N MET A 173 22.30 7.32 31.60
CA MET A 173 23.67 7.21 32.09
C MET A 173 23.71 7.74 33.54
N GLU A 174 24.13 6.89 34.47
CA GLU A 174 24.56 7.30 35.81
C GLU A 174 25.96 6.73 36.12
N GLU A 175 26.67 7.47 36.97
CA GLU A 175 28.10 7.71 36.94
C GLU A 175 29.04 6.69 37.62
N ARG A 176 30.30 6.73 37.16
CA ARG A 176 31.60 6.57 37.85
C ARG A 176 31.67 5.79 39.18
N GLY A 177 32.48 4.74 39.16
CA GLY A 177 33.24 4.23 40.30
C GLY A 177 34.58 3.65 39.82
N GLU A 178 35.66 4.05 40.46
CA GLU A 178 37.04 3.96 40.02
C GLU A 178 37.77 2.66 40.43
N SER A 179 38.83 2.35 39.66
CA SER A 179 40.09 1.69 40.07
C SER A 179 40.43 0.26 39.60
N THR A 180 41.62 0.21 38.97
CA THR A 180 42.67 -0.83 38.90
C THR A 180 42.87 -1.61 37.58
N HIS A 181 43.96 -1.24 36.91
CA HIS A 181 44.75 -1.92 35.87
C HIS A 181 45.26 -3.31 36.35
N PRO A 182 45.66 -4.28 35.47
CA PRO A 182 46.61 -4.08 34.36
C PRO A 182 46.37 -4.80 33.01
N VAL A 183 46.82 -4.09 31.97
CA VAL A 183 47.60 -4.51 30.78
C VAL A 183 47.57 -6.00 30.35
N CYS A 184 47.15 -6.27 29.10
CA CYS A 184 47.92 -7.13 28.19
C CYS A 184 47.55 -6.97 26.68
N SER A 185 48.54 -6.51 25.92
CA SER A 185 48.86 -6.62 24.48
C SER A 185 47.83 -6.96 23.39
N ARG A 186 47.82 -6.10 22.35
CA ARG A 186 48.01 -6.33 20.88
C ARG A 186 47.41 -7.63 20.30
N ARG A 187 46.70 -7.60 19.16
CA ARG A 187 47.23 -7.26 17.83
C ARG A 187 46.13 -7.29 16.77
N CYS A 188 46.20 -6.38 15.80
CA CYS A 188 45.47 -6.42 14.53
C CYS A 188 45.84 -7.66 13.70
N LYS A 189 44.85 -8.19 12.98
CA LYS A 189 44.88 -8.43 11.53
C LYS A 189 43.47 -8.32 10.98
#